data_AF-A0A2W4ICJ5-F1
#
_entry.id   AF-A0A2W4ICJ5-F1
#
_cell.length_a   1.000
_cell.length_b   1.000
_cell.length_c   1.000
_cell.angle_alpha   90.00
_cell.angle_beta   90.00
_cell.angle_gamma   90.00
#
_symmetry.space_group_name_H-M   'P 1'
#
loop_
_entity.id
_entity.type
_entity.pdbx_description
1 polymer ?
#
loop_
_entity_poly.entity_id
_entity_poly.type
_entity_poly.pdbx_seq_one_letter_code
_entity_poly.pdbx_strand_id
1 'polypeptide(L)'
;MKSKELQGGRAAAKQELIKSEVMTFRLPSDELEKLYALAEKRNVRVTVMVRDWVIERLASESGGPSRKDLASTREIKEIHTRLAAIENELEIGKRPVVRERTKAYGTGQKKMSKKRTK
;
A
#
# COMPACT_ATOMS: atom_id res chain seq x y z
N MET A 1 -10.17 5.77 -49.46
CA MET A 1 -9.11 6.72 -49.04
C MET A 1 -9.32 7.31 -47.63
N LYS A 2 -9.83 6.55 -46.64
CA LYS A 2 -10.15 7.05 -45.27
C LYS A 2 -9.04 6.82 -44.23
N SER A 3 -7.86 6.32 -44.62
CA SER A 3 -6.84 5.84 -43.68
C SER A 3 -5.93 6.92 -43.09
N LYS A 4 -5.72 8.05 -43.79
CA LYS A 4 -4.73 9.06 -43.39
C LYS A 4 -5.21 9.97 -42.26
N GLU A 5 -6.50 10.35 -42.26
CA GLU A 5 -7.09 11.19 -41.21
C GLU A 5 -7.25 10.45 -39.88
N LEU A 6 -7.61 9.16 -39.92
CA LEU A 6 -7.73 8.31 -38.73
C LEU A 6 -6.39 8.08 -38.03
N GLN A 7 -5.27 8.11 -38.76
CA GLN A 7 -3.93 7.98 -38.17
C GLN A 7 -3.50 9.23 -37.40
N GLY A 8 -3.84 10.43 -37.89
CA GLY A 8 -3.56 11.70 -37.21
C GLY A 8 -4.29 11.82 -35.86
N GLY A 9 -5.57 11.45 -35.82
CA GLY A 9 -6.37 11.50 -34.58
C GLY A 9 -5.86 10.56 -33.49
N ARG A 10 -5.40 9.35 -33.86
CA ARG A 10 -4.83 8.39 -32.90
C ARG A 10 -3.52 8.89 -32.27
N ALA A 11 -2.66 9.54 -33.06
CA ALA A 11 -1.40 10.09 -32.57
C ALA A 11 -1.65 11.25 -31.58
N ALA A 12 -2.59 12.14 -31.89
CA ALA A 12 -2.96 13.24 -31.00
C ALA A 12 -3.56 12.74 -29.68
N ALA A 13 -4.51 11.79 -29.73
CA ALA A 13 -5.09 11.18 -28.53
C ALA A 13 -4.03 10.47 -27.66
N LYS A 14 -3.05 9.80 -28.28
CA LYS A 14 -1.93 9.19 -27.57
C LYS A 14 -1.08 10.25 -26.86
N GLN A 15 -0.78 11.38 -27.51
CA GLN A 15 0.00 12.46 -26.89
C GLN A 15 -0.75 13.11 -25.73
N GLU A 16 -2.06 13.29 -25.83
CA GLU A 16 -2.88 13.80 -24.72
C GLU A 16 -2.90 12.84 -23.53
N LEU A 17 -3.07 11.54 -23.77
CA LEU A 17 -2.98 10.50 -22.74
C LEU A 17 -1.61 10.45 -22.06
N ILE A 18 -0.53 10.60 -22.82
CA ILE A 18 0.82 10.65 -22.25
C ILE A 18 0.98 11.89 -21.36
N LYS A 19 0.42 13.04 -21.78
CA LYS A 19 0.47 14.28 -21.00
C LYS A 19 -0.37 14.24 -19.73
N SER A 20 -1.48 13.51 -19.73
CA SER A 20 -2.36 13.43 -18.55
C SER A 20 -1.82 12.53 -17.45
N GLU A 21 -0.87 11.64 -17.76
CA GLU A 21 -0.28 10.64 -16.84
C GLU A 21 -1.32 9.72 -16.15
N VAL A 22 -2.57 9.73 -16.63
CA VAL A 22 -3.67 8.95 -16.07
C VAL A 22 -4.17 7.96 -17.12
N MET A 23 -4.18 6.68 -16.74
CA MET A 23 -4.73 5.61 -17.56
C MET A 23 -5.91 4.94 -16.85
N THR A 24 -7.02 4.80 -17.57
CA THR A 24 -8.23 4.14 -17.10
C THR A 24 -8.36 2.78 -17.75
N PHE A 25 -8.59 1.74 -16.95
CA PHE A 25 -8.76 0.37 -17.43
C PHE A 25 -10.19 -0.11 -17.23
N ARG A 26 -10.65 -0.96 -18.15
CA ARG A 26 -11.90 -1.71 -17.98
C ARG A 26 -11.54 -3.19 -17.85
N LEU A 27 -11.99 -3.80 -16.77
CA LEU A 27 -11.76 -5.21 -16.46
C LEU A 27 -13.11 -5.87 -16.13
N PRO A 28 -13.25 -7.19 -16.39
CA PRO A 28 -14.34 -7.98 -15.83
C PRO A 28 -14.42 -7.86 -14.31
N SER A 29 -15.62 -7.95 -13.74
CA SER A 29 -15.84 -7.75 -12.30
C SER A 29 -15.13 -8.80 -11.44
N ASP A 30 -15.12 -10.05 -11.89
CA ASP A 30 -14.46 -11.18 -11.23
C ASP A 30 -12.92 -11.01 -11.16
N GLU A 31 -12.31 -10.48 -12.22
CA GLU A 31 -10.87 -10.17 -12.22
C GLU A 31 -10.55 -8.95 -11.32
N LEU A 32 -11.45 -7.97 -11.27
CA LEU A 32 -11.32 -6.83 -10.37
C LEU A 32 -11.33 -7.28 -8.91
N GLU A 33 -12.25 -8.16 -8.52
CA GLU A 33 -12.33 -8.72 -7.17
C GLU A 33 -11.05 -9.46 -6.77
N LYS A 34 -10.51 -10.30 -7.67
CA LYS A 34 -9.23 -11.00 -7.44
C LYS A 34 -8.07 -10.01 -7.23
N LEU A 35 -8.04 -8.94 -8.02
CA LEU A 35 -7.02 -7.89 -7.90
C LEU A 35 -7.09 -7.17 -6.56
N TYR A 36 -8.29 -6.83 -6.08
CA TYR A 36 -8.51 -6.23 -4.76
C TYR A 36 -8.08 -7.17 -3.63
N ALA A 37 -8.50 -8.44 -3.67
CA ALA A 37 -8.14 -9.43 -2.66
C ALA A 37 -6.62 -9.63 -2.58
N LEU A 38 -5.92 -9.63 -3.73
CA LEU A 38 -4.47 -9.77 -3.78
C LEU A 38 -3.75 -8.53 -3.23
N ALA A 39 -4.27 -7.33 -3.51
CA ALA A 39 -3.74 -6.08 -2.97
C ALA A 39 -3.90 -6.00 -1.44
N GLU A 40 -5.07 -6.39 -0.92
CA GLU A 40 -5.36 -6.47 0.51
C GLU A 40 -4.41 -7.45 1.21
N LYS A 41 -4.25 -8.66 0.67
CA LYS A 41 -3.32 -9.67 1.20
C LYS A 41 -1.88 -9.16 1.29
N ARG A 42 -1.47 -8.28 0.38
CA ARG A 42 -0.12 -7.69 0.33
C ARG A 42 -0.02 -6.36 1.08
N ASN A 43 -1.11 -5.87 1.66
CA ASN A 43 -1.21 -4.57 2.33
C ASN A 43 -0.69 -3.40 1.44
N VAL A 44 -1.07 -3.41 0.17
CA VAL A 44 -0.70 -2.35 -0.80
C VAL A 44 -1.94 -1.84 -1.53
N ARG A 45 -1.88 -0.59 -2.01
CA ARG A 45 -2.96 -0.03 -2.83
C ARG A 45 -2.97 -0.70 -4.20
N VAL A 46 -4.16 -1.04 -4.71
CA VAL A 46 -4.36 -1.65 -6.04
C VAL A 46 -3.64 -0.87 -7.14
N THR A 47 -3.74 0.46 -7.13
CA THR A 47 -3.10 1.33 -8.14
C THR A 47 -1.58 1.22 -8.14
N VAL A 48 -0.96 1.17 -6.95
CA VAL A 48 0.49 1.00 -6.79
C VAL A 48 0.93 -0.36 -7.32
N MET A 49 0.18 -1.40 -6.94
CA MET A 49 0.47 -2.77 -7.36
C MET A 49 0.38 -2.95 -8.87
N VAL A 50 -0.67 -2.42 -9.51
CA VAL A 50 -0.83 -2.48 -10.98
C VAL A 50 0.28 -1.69 -11.67
N ARG A 51 0.62 -0.49 -11.17
CA ARG A 51 1.72 0.31 -11.71
C ARG A 51 3.03 -0.46 -11.67
N ASP A 52 3.38 -1.04 -10.51
CA ASP A 52 4.63 -1.78 -10.34
C ASP A 52 4.68 -3.03 -11.23
N TRP A 53 3.58 -3.76 -11.31
CA TRP A 53 3.48 -4.93 -12.18
C TRP A 53 3.63 -4.58 -13.67
N VAL A 54 3.01 -3.48 -14.12
CA VAL A 54 3.16 -3.00 -15.51
C VAL A 54 4.60 -2.59 -15.80
N ILE A 55 5.26 -1.88 -14.88
CA ILE A 55 6.67 -1.50 -15.03
C ILE A 55 7.57 -2.74 -15.10
N GLU A 56 7.38 -3.72 -14.22
CA GLU A 56 8.15 -4.96 -14.21
C GLU A 56 7.98 -5.74 -15.52
N ARG A 57 6.74 -5.81 -16.02
CA ARG A 57 6.43 -6.50 -17.27
C ARG A 57 7.05 -5.79 -18.48
N LEU A 58 6.95 -4.46 -18.55
CA LEU A 58 7.55 -3.66 -19.62
C LEU A 58 9.09 -3.77 -19.62
N ALA A 59 9.72 -3.76 -18.45
CA ALA A 59 11.17 -3.96 -18.34
C ALA A 59 11.58 -5.34 -18.87
N SER A 60 10.82 -6.38 -18.51
CA SER A 60 11.06 -7.75 -18.96
C SER A 60 10.91 -7.92 -20.48
N GLU A 61 9.93 -7.23 -21.10
CA GLU A 61 9.67 -7.33 -22.53
C GLU A 61 10.62 -6.47 -23.39
N SER A 62 11.11 -5.34 -22.86
CA SER A 62 12.03 -4.45 -23.56
C SER A 62 13.50 -4.89 -23.50
N GLY A 63 13.81 -5.99 -22.80
CA GLY A 63 15.19 -6.40 -22.51
C GLY A 63 15.94 -5.41 -21.61
N GLY A 64 15.21 -4.50 -20.96
CA GLY A 64 15.77 -3.57 -19.99
C GLY A 64 16.06 -4.24 -18.65
N PRO A 65 16.94 -3.66 -17.81
CA PRO A 65 17.19 -4.19 -16.48
C PRO A 65 15.87 -4.22 -15.69
N SER A 66 15.53 -5.39 -15.16
CA SER A 66 14.42 -5.55 -14.23
C SER A 66 14.68 -4.67 -12.99
N ARG A 67 13.65 -4.24 -12.26
CA ARG A 67 13.86 -3.60 -10.94
C ARG A 67 14.69 -4.48 -10.00
N LYS A 68 14.66 -5.81 -10.18
CA LYS A 68 15.54 -6.75 -9.47
C LYS A 68 17.02 -6.57 -9.81
N ASP A 69 17.33 -6.02 -10.97
CA ASP A 69 18.70 -5.73 -11.42
C ASP A 69 19.17 -4.34 -10.94
N LEU A 70 18.24 -3.40 -10.75
CA LEU A 70 18.54 -2.04 -10.28
C LEU A 70 18.68 -1.95 -8.76
N ALA A 71 17.96 -2.78 -8.01
CA ALA A 71 18.17 -2.93 -6.59
C ALA A 71 19.22 -4.00 -6.32
N SER A 72 20.50 -3.65 -6.47
CA SER A 72 21.55 -4.49 -5.93
C SER A 72 21.20 -4.83 -4.48
N THR A 73 21.19 -6.11 -4.13
CA THR A 73 20.75 -6.60 -2.82
C THR A 73 21.53 -5.99 -1.65
N ARG A 74 22.62 -5.24 -1.93
CA ARG A 74 23.43 -4.50 -0.98
C ARG A 74 22.78 -3.20 -0.53
N GLU A 75 22.21 -2.40 -1.42
CA GLU A 75 21.61 -1.10 -1.07
C GLU A 75 20.35 -1.27 -0.23
N ILE A 76 19.49 -2.23 -0.59
CA ILE A 76 18.28 -2.53 0.21
C ILE A 76 18.65 -3.11 1.58
N LYS A 77 19.66 -3.99 1.64
CA LYS A 77 20.17 -4.52 2.92
C LYS A 77 20.75 -3.39 3.78
N GLU A 78 21.50 -2.46 3.19
CA GLU A 78 22.09 -1.35 3.93
C GLU A 78 21.02 -0.39 4.46
N ILE A 79 19.97 -0.10 3.68
CA ILE A 79 18.83 0.70 4.12
C ILE A 79 18.09 0.00 5.26
N HIS A 80 17.80 -1.30 5.15
CA HIS A 80 17.16 -2.08 6.22
C HIS A 80 18.01 -2.12 7.50
N THR A 81 19.33 -2.25 7.36
CA THR A 81 20.25 -2.29 8.51
C THR A 81 20.30 -0.92 9.21
N ARG A 82 20.29 0.17 8.44
CA ARG A 82 20.23 1.54 8.99
C ARG A 82 18.90 1.83 9.70
N LEU A 83 17.78 1.36 9.16
CA LEU A 83 16.47 1.53 9.81
C LEU A 83 16.39 0.75 11.14
N ALA A 84 16.89 -0.48 11.18
CA ALA A 84 16.94 -1.27 12.42
C ALA A 84 17.87 -0.68 13.49
N ALA A 85 18.96 -0.02 13.09
CA ALA A 85 19.84 0.69 14.02
C ALA A 85 19.15 1.91 14.67
N ILE A 86 18.40 2.67 13.88
CA ILE A 86 17.62 3.83 14.37
C ILE A 86 16.52 3.39 15.35
N GLU A 87 15.84 2.27 15.07
CA GLU A 87 14.82 1.72 15.98
C GLU A 87 15.43 1.28 17.32
N ASN A 88 16.61 0.65 17.31
CA ASN A 88 17.32 0.29 18.54
C ASN A 88 17.79 1.52 19.35
N GLU A 89 18.23 2.59 18.68
CA GLU A 89 18.59 3.85 19.36
C GLU A 89 17.39 4.54 20.01
N LEU A 90 16.20 4.43 19.40
CA LEU A 90 14.96 4.97 19.97
C LEU A 90 14.42 4.15 21.15
N GLU A 91 14.73 2.85 21.24
CA GLU A 91 14.36 2.03 22.40
C GLU A 91 15.17 2.34 23.66
N ILE A 92 16.42 2.79 23.52
CA ILE A 92 17.28 3.21 24.65
C ILE A 92 16.78 4.54 25.27
N GLY A 93 15.95 5.29 24.54
CA GLY A 93 15.34 6.56 24.98
C GLY A 93 13.99 6.45 25.68
N LYS A 94 13.46 5.24 25.96
CA LYS A 94 12.18 5.08 26.68
C LYS A 94 12.31 5.54 28.14
N ARG A 95 12.09 6.84 28.35
CA ARG A 95 11.88 7.48 29.66
C ARG A 95 10.89 6.65 30.49
N PRO A 96 11.14 6.41 31.79
CA PRO A 96 10.18 5.73 32.63
C PRO A 96 8.89 6.55 32.68
N VAL A 97 7.80 5.94 32.21
CA VAL A 97 6.46 6.48 32.39
C VAL A 97 6.22 6.58 33.89
N VAL A 98 6.22 7.81 34.41
CA VAL A 98 5.81 8.12 35.78
C VAL A 98 4.37 7.64 35.91
N ARG A 99 4.18 6.48 36.56
CA ARG A 99 2.86 6.00 36.97
C ARG A 99 2.38 6.93 38.09
N GLU A 100 1.66 7.98 37.71
CA GLU A 100 0.91 8.76 38.67
C GLU A 100 -0.11 7.86 39.37
N ARG A 101 0.01 7.84 40.69
CA ARG A 101 -0.86 7.14 41.63
C ARG A 101 -2.27 7.70 41.53
N THR A 102 -3.16 7.07 40.76
CA THR A 102 -4.59 7.24 40.99
C THR A 102 -4.95 6.53 42.30
N LYS A 103 -5.02 7.31 43.38
CA LYS A 103 -5.50 6.87 44.69
C LYS A 103 -6.93 6.34 44.57
N ALA A 104 -7.13 5.22 45.23
CA ALA A 104 -8.41 4.56 45.44
C ALA A 104 -9.43 5.49 46.12
N TYR A 105 -10.54 5.73 45.44
CA TYR A 105 -11.86 6.01 46.01
C TYR A 105 -12.81 5.10 45.23
N GLY A 106 -13.70 4.31 45.78
CA GLY A 106 -14.09 4.00 47.14
C GLY A 106 -15.09 2.86 46.98
N THR A 107 -14.88 1.80 47.75
CA THR A 107 -15.82 0.69 47.90
C THR A 107 -17.18 1.18 48.36
N GLY A 108 -18.24 0.87 47.60
CA GLY A 108 -19.63 1.21 47.91
C GLY A 108 -20.60 0.10 47.50
N GLN A 109 -20.51 -1.00 48.23
CA GLN A 109 -21.57 -1.94 48.62
C GLN A 109 -22.97 -1.95 47.93
N LYS A 110 -23.33 -3.18 47.53
CA LYS A 110 -24.54 -3.97 47.92
C LYS A 110 -25.93 -3.68 47.31
N LYS A 111 -26.43 -4.78 46.71
CA LYS A 111 -27.73 -5.46 46.91
C LYS A 111 -28.99 -4.90 46.21
N MET A 112 -29.57 -5.73 45.33
CA MET A 112 -30.87 -6.44 45.46
C MET A 112 -31.35 -6.82 44.04
N SER A 113 -31.37 -8.10 43.65
CA SER A 113 -32.45 -9.06 43.91
C SER A 113 -33.86 -8.45 43.76
N LYS A 114 -34.52 -8.72 42.62
CA LYS A 114 -35.79 -9.45 42.61
C LYS A 114 -36.25 -9.84 41.20
N LYS A 115 -36.58 -11.13 41.10
CA LYS A 115 -37.40 -11.79 40.09
C LYS A 115 -38.75 -11.08 39.88
N ARG A 116 -39.26 -11.13 38.64
CA ARG A 116 -40.64 -11.46 38.26
C ARG A 116 -40.69 -11.54 36.71
N THR A 117 -40.81 -12.70 36.06
CA THR A 117 -42.08 -13.37 35.65
C THR A 117 -43.18 -12.35 35.35
N LYS A 118 -43.74 -12.27 34.14
CA LYS A 118 -44.24 -13.33 33.26
C LYS A 118 -44.38 -12.76 31.85
#